data_AF-L7M8C1-F1
#
_entry.id   AF-L7M8C1-F1
#
_cell.length_a   1.000
_cell.length_b   1.000
_cell.length_c   1.000
_cell.angle_alpha   90.00
_cell.angle_beta   90.00
_cell.angle_gamma   90.00
#
_symmetry.space_group_name_H-M   'P 1'
#
loop_
_entity.id
_entity.type
_entity.pdbx_description
1 polymer ?
#
loop_
_entity_poly.entity_id
_entity_poly.type
_entity_poly.pdbx_seq_one_letter_code
_entity_poly.pdbx_strand_id
1 'polypeptide(L)'
;MFQSFREVGNAILFCLLIEQSLSQEEVCDLQHAAPFQNILPRPYCKDGEKPETKLKRLEAKYGPLQVVQTIERLGTPKQASIAKEGDLLTKERLCCGLSVFEVILTRIKSYLDDPLWVGPPPANGVMNVEECTEFHRLWSALQFVYCIPVGENEFTVEQLFGEGLHWAGCAMIVLLGQQRRFEALDFCYHILRVQRVDGKDELVKGIPLKRMVDRIRRFQVLNSQIFAVLNKYLKTSDADSLPVEHVRCYPPPIHQSLAASRPPPGTIYMRADAVLK
;
A
#
# COMPACT_ATOMS: atom_id res chain seq x y z
N MET A 1 15.09 16.58 -12.05
CA MET A 1 13.84 15.78 -11.93
C MET A 1 14.09 14.43 -11.24
N PHE A 2 14.85 13.49 -11.81
CA PHE A 2 15.09 12.17 -11.17
C PHE A 2 15.69 12.24 -9.77
N GLN A 3 16.63 13.18 -9.53
CA GLN A 3 17.19 13.41 -8.20
C GLN A 3 16.11 13.76 -7.15
N SER A 4 15.17 14.65 -7.48
CA SER A 4 14.09 15.03 -6.57
C SER A 4 13.15 13.86 -6.28
N PHE A 5 12.81 13.06 -7.30
CA PHE A 5 12.01 11.85 -7.09
C PHE A 5 12.75 10.82 -6.23
N ARG A 6 14.07 10.64 -6.44
CA ARG A 6 14.88 9.77 -5.58
C ARG A 6 14.78 10.21 -4.11
N GLU A 7 14.90 11.50 -3.82
CA GLU A 7 14.83 12.01 -2.45
C GLU A 7 13.46 11.74 -1.82
N VAL A 8 12.38 11.98 -2.56
CA VAL A 8 11.01 11.66 -2.10
C VAL A 8 10.86 10.17 -1.83
N GLY A 9 11.30 9.30 -2.74
CA GLY A 9 11.12 7.86 -2.55
C GLY A 9 12.02 7.29 -1.47
N ASN A 10 13.22 7.84 -1.27
CA ASN A 10 14.08 7.49 -0.14
C ASN A 10 13.46 7.91 1.20
N ALA A 11 12.78 9.06 1.26
CA ALA A 11 12.05 9.47 2.45
C ALA A 11 10.88 8.51 2.75
N ILE A 12 10.11 8.12 1.73
CA ILE A 12 9.03 7.12 1.86
C ILE A 12 9.60 5.78 2.35
N LEU A 13 10.68 5.30 1.74
CA LEU A 13 11.36 4.07 2.14
C LEU A 13 11.87 4.14 3.58
N PHE A 14 12.47 5.26 3.98
CA PHE A 14 12.93 5.45 5.35
C PHE A 14 11.79 5.32 6.35
N CYS A 15 10.65 5.96 6.09
CA CYS A 15 9.46 5.85 6.94
C CYS A 15 8.94 4.40 7.04
N LEU A 16 8.92 3.66 5.93
CA LEU A 16 8.55 2.25 5.93
C LEU A 16 9.52 1.40 6.78
N LEU A 17 10.83 1.57 6.56
CA LEU A 17 11.87 0.74 7.18
C LEU A 17 12.01 1.04 8.68
N ILE A 18 11.83 2.30 9.10
CA ILE A 18 11.89 2.65 10.52
C ILE A 18 10.69 2.10 11.28
N GLU A 19 9.49 2.10 10.70
CA GLU A 19 8.31 1.45 11.31
C GLU A 19 8.50 -0.07 11.42
N GLN A 20 9.08 -0.71 10.40
CA GLN A 20 9.40 -2.14 10.46
C GLN A 20 10.41 -2.46 11.57
N SER A 21 11.45 -1.62 11.71
CA SER A 21 12.43 -1.76 12.78
C SER A 21 11.79 -1.56 14.16
N LEU A 22 10.96 -0.52 14.30
CA LEU A 22 10.22 -0.25 15.53
C LEU A 22 9.29 -1.43 15.89
N SER A 23 8.57 -1.99 14.92
CA SER A 23 7.72 -3.15 15.15
C SER A 23 8.50 -4.38 15.66
N GLN A 24 9.72 -4.59 15.17
CA GLN A 24 10.60 -5.66 15.64
C GLN A 24 11.11 -5.41 17.07
N GLU A 25 11.42 -4.16 17.41
CA GLU A 25 11.82 -3.78 18.76
C GLU A 25 10.65 -3.98 19.74
N GLU A 26 9.47 -3.46 19.42
CA GLU A 26 8.28 -3.55 20.26
C GLU A 26 7.83 -5.01 20.50
N VAL A 27 7.89 -5.88 19.50
CA VAL A 27 7.54 -7.30 19.71
C VAL A 27 8.55 -7.99 20.63
N CYS A 28 9.83 -7.62 20.57
CA CYS A 28 10.83 -8.14 21.50
C CYS A 28 10.55 -7.66 22.93
N ASP A 29 10.21 -6.39 23.11
CA ASP A 29 9.81 -5.85 24.42
C ASP A 29 8.60 -6.60 25.00
N LEU A 30 7.55 -6.81 24.18
CA LEU A 30 6.35 -7.54 24.57
C LEU A 30 6.65 -9.00 24.96
N GLN A 31 7.57 -9.65 24.26
CA GLN A 31 7.99 -11.02 24.59
C GLN A 31 8.68 -11.09 25.96
N HIS A 32 9.50 -10.10 26.30
CA HIS A 32 10.14 -10.03 27.62
C HIS A 32 9.16 -9.62 28.72
N ALA A 33 8.15 -8.80 28.40
CA ALA A 33 7.11 -8.38 29.33
C ALA A 33 6.08 -9.48 29.63
N ALA A 34 5.84 -10.39 28.67
CA ALA A 34 4.78 -11.40 28.72
C ALA A 34 4.67 -12.19 30.05
N PRO A 35 5.77 -12.70 30.67
CA PRO A 35 5.68 -13.42 31.94
C PRO A 35 5.14 -12.59 33.11
N PHE A 36 5.37 -11.27 33.08
CA PHE A 36 5.00 -10.33 34.13
C PHE A 36 3.56 -9.81 33.96
N GLN A 37 3.01 -9.95 32.75
CA GLN A 37 1.66 -9.50 32.35
C GLN A 37 0.66 -10.65 32.19
N ASN A 38 0.99 -11.85 32.69
CA ASN A 38 0.17 -13.06 32.59
C ASN A 38 -0.13 -13.48 31.14
N ILE A 39 0.78 -13.23 30.20
CA ILE A 39 0.67 -13.69 28.82
C ILE A 39 1.45 -14.99 28.69
N LEU A 40 0.72 -16.09 28.45
CA LEU A 40 1.30 -17.43 28.37
C LEU A 40 1.14 -18.00 26.96
N PRO A 41 2.18 -18.65 26.41
CA PRO A 41 2.06 -19.33 25.13
C PRO A 41 1.12 -20.53 25.24
N ARG A 42 0.55 -20.94 24.11
CA ARG A 42 -0.32 -22.10 24.05
C ARG A 42 0.43 -23.36 24.50
N PRO A 43 -0.04 -24.08 25.53
CA PRO A 43 0.66 -25.27 26.02
C PRO A 43 0.44 -26.47 25.09
N TYR A 44 1.47 -27.31 24.97
CA TYR A 44 1.33 -28.63 24.35
C TYR A 44 0.37 -29.52 25.16
N CYS A 45 -0.53 -30.22 24.47
CA CYS A 45 -1.52 -31.13 25.07
C CYS A 45 -1.39 -32.52 24.43
N LYS A 46 -1.27 -33.55 25.26
CA LYS A 46 -1.34 -34.96 24.85
C LYS A 46 -2.80 -35.39 24.67
N ASP A 47 -3.01 -36.55 24.05
CA ASP A 47 -4.35 -37.11 23.87
C ASP A 47 -5.10 -37.23 25.20
N GLY A 48 -6.34 -36.73 25.21
CA GLY A 48 -7.19 -36.68 26.40
C GLY A 48 -6.96 -35.49 27.34
N GLU A 49 -5.94 -34.65 27.12
CA GLU A 49 -5.70 -33.46 27.92
C GLU A 49 -6.43 -32.23 27.36
N LYS A 50 -7.07 -31.46 28.25
CA LYS A 50 -7.76 -30.22 27.89
C LYS A 50 -6.82 -29.01 27.99
N PRO A 51 -6.64 -28.22 26.90
CA PRO A 51 -5.80 -27.03 26.91
C PRO A 51 -6.14 -26.02 28.02
N GLU A 52 -7.43 -25.80 28.31
CA GLU A 52 -7.83 -24.81 29.32
C GLU A 52 -7.35 -25.20 30.72
N THR A 53 -7.37 -26.51 31.03
CA THR A 53 -6.91 -27.01 32.34
C THR A 53 -5.40 -26.85 32.49
N LYS A 54 -4.64 -27.08 31.41
CA LYS A 54 -3.20 -26.84 31.41
C LYS A 54 -2.84 -25.37 31.52
N LEU A 55 -3.57 -24.51 30.80
CA LEU A 55 -3.35 -23.06 30.86
C LEU A 55 -3.58 -22.53 32.28
N LYS A 56 -4.68 -22.90 32.94
CA LYS A 56 -4.94 -22.54 34.35
C LYS A 56 -3.85 -23.01 35.31
N ARG A 57 -3.28 -24.20 35.10
CA ARG A 57 -2.14 -24.69 35.90
C ARG A 57 -0.89 -23.85 35.68
N LEU A 58 -0.63 -23.40 34.45
CA LEU A 58 0.48 -22.50 34.15
C LEU A 58 0.27 -21.11 34.73
N GLU A 59 -0.94 -20.55 34.64
CA GLU A 59 -1.31 -19.28 35.29
C GLU A 59 -1.05 -19.35 36.79
N ALA A 60 -1.48 -20.44 37.46
CA ALA A 60 -1.21 -20.63 38.88
C ALA A 60 0.29 -20.76 39.20
N LYS A 61 1.05 -21.47 38.34
CA LYS A 61 2.50 -21.64 38.50
C LYS A 61 3.25 -20.30 38.39
N TYR A 62 2.86 -19.44 37.45
CA TYR A 62 3.53 -18.17 37.18
C TYR A 62 2.87 -16.96 37.85
N GLY A 63 1.77 -17.15 38.61
CA GLY A 63 1.11 -16.10 39.39
C GLY A 63 2.04 -15.19 40.21
N PRO A 64 3.08 -15.71 40.90
CA PRO A 64 4.03 -14.86 41.63
C PRO A 64 4.85 -13.88 40.77
N LEU A 65 4.93 -14.08 39.46
CA LEU A 65 5.63 -13.15 38.55
C LEU A 65 4.75 -11.97 38.12
N GLN A 66 3.44 -12.02 38.37
CA GLN A 66 2.52 -10.97 37.93
C GLN A 66 2.78 -9.69 38.74
N VAL A 67 3.43 -8.72 38.10
CA VAL A 67 4.01 -7.54 38.77
C VAL A 67 2.92 -6.68 39.40
N VAL A 68 1.88 -6.33 38.63
CA VAL A 68 0.79 -5.48 39.11
C VAL A 68 0.09 -6.10 40.31
N GLN A 69 -0.34 -7.37 40.22
CA GLN A 69 -1.02 -8.07 41.32
C GLN A 69 -0.14 -8.19 42.57
N THR A 70 1.16 -8.41 42.39
CA THR A 70 2.10 -8.52 43.50
C THR A 70 2.27 -7.18 44.21
N ILE A 71 2.41 -6.09 43.45
CA ILE A 71 2.55 -4.72 44.00
C ILE A 71 1.23 -4.26 44.63
N GLU A 72 0.08 -4.57 44.06
CA GLU A 72 -1.22 -4.26 44.68
C GLU A 72 -1.40 -4.94 46.04
N ARG A 73 -0.89 -6.17 46.19
CA ARG A 73 -1.00 -6.93 47.43
C ARG A 73 0.00 -6.48 48.51
N LEU A 74 1.21 -6.09 48.12
CA LEU A 74 2.34 -5.90 49.05
C LEU A 74 2.88 -4.46 49.11
N GLY A 75 2.56 -3.64 48.11
CA GLY A 75 3.06 -2.29 47.95
C GLY A 75 2.15 -1.22 48.55
N THR A 76 2.62 0.01 48.49
CA THR A 76 1.84 1.20 48.85
C THR A 76 0.85 1.58 47.74
N PRO A 77 -0.19 2.38 48.05
CA PRO A 77 -1.12 2.89 47.03
C PRO A 77 -0.42 3.63 45.88
N LYS A 78 0.64 4.38 46.19
CA LYS A 78 1.45 5.08 45.19
C LYS A 78 2.19 4.11 44.26
N GLN A 79 2.80 3.05 44.82
CA GLN A 79 3.49 2.03 44.02
C GLN A 79 2.51 1.27 43.13
N ALA A 80 1.32 0.94 43.63
CA ALA A 80 0.28 0.28 42.85
C ALA A 80 -0.20 1.14 41.67
N SER A 81 -0.38 2.45 41.87
CA SER A 81 -0.74 3.39 40.79
C SER A 81 0.34 3.42 39.70
N ILE A 82 1.61 3.58 40.10
CA ILE A 82 2.74 3.63 39.17
C ILE A 82 2.87 2.31 38.40
N ALA A 83 2.68 1.16 39.06
CA ALA A 83 2.75 -0.14 38.42
C ALA A 83 1.65 -0.32 37.36
N LYS A 84 0.43 0.18 37.60
CA LYS A 84 -0.67 0.12 36.62
C LYS A 84 -0.39 0.97 35.39
N GLU A 85 0.14 2.17 35.58
CA GLU A 85 0.52 3.05 34.46
C GLU A 85 1.67 2.44 33.66
N GLY A 86 2.69 1.89 34.34
CA GLY A 86 3.80 1.21 33.67
C GLY A 86 3.37 -0.02 32.89
N ASP A 87 2.44 -0.82 33.43
CA ASP A 87 1.85 -1.97 32.72
C ASP A 87 1.12 -1.55 31.45
N LEU A 88 0.36 -0.44 31.52
CA LEU A 88 -0.35 0.12 30.37
C LEU A 88 0.62 0.53 29.26
N LEU A 89 1.68 1.27 29.59
CA LEU A 89 2.71 1.70 28.63
C LEU A 89 3.51 0.53 28.06
N THR A 90 3.64 -0.56 28.81
CA THR A 90 4.37 -1.76 28.35
C THR A 90 3.56 -2.56 27.34
N LYS A 91 2.24 -2.71 27.55
CA LYS A 91 1.38 -3.53 26.68
C LYS A 91 0.86 -2.79 25.45
N GLU A 92 0.67 -1.47 25.53
CA GLU A 92 0.16 -0.64 24.43
C GLU A 92 1.31 -0.21 23.53
N ARG A 93 1.56 -1.00 22.48
CA ARG A 93 2.61 -0.77 21.47
C ARG A 93 2.00 -0.59 20.09
N LEU A 94 2.68 0.10 19.18
CA LEU A 94 2.17 0.36 17.84
C LEU A 94 1.96 -0.94 17.06
N CYS A 95 2.86 -1.91 17.24
CA CYS A 95 2.80 -3.23 16.62
C CYS A 95 1.52 -4.04 16.95
N CYS A 96 0.72 -3.62 17.94
CA CYS A 96 -0.53 -4.27 18.34
C CYS A 96 -1.73 -3.95 17.43
N GLY A 97 -1.55 -3.18 16.35
CA GLY A 97 -2.61 -2.94 15.36
C GLY A 97 -2.63 -1.55 14.73
N LEU A 98 -1.59 -0.75 14.93
CA LEU A 98 -1.48 0.59 14.36
C LEU A 98 -0.41 0.59 13.25
N SER A 99 -0.57 1.46 12.25
CA SER A 99 0.46 1.70 11.22
C SER A 99 0.69 3.19 11.00
N VAL A 100 1.96 3.60 11.07
CA VAL A 100 2.38 4.99 10.89
C VAL A 100 2.51 5.33 9.39
N PHE A 101 2.98 4.36 8.59
CA PHE A 101 3.24 4.51 7.18
C PHE A 101 1.97 4.80 6.39
N GLU A 102 0.84 4.18 6.76
CA GLU A 102 -0.47 4.49 6.20
C GLU A 102 -0.85 5.98 6.39
N VAL A 103 -0.65 6.50 7.60
CA VAL A 103 -0.92 7.92 7.92
C VAL A 103 -0.01 8.83 7.10
N ILE A 104 1.26 8.47 6.94
CA ILE A 104 2.22 9.20 6.13
C ILE A 104 1.78 9.23 4.67
N LEU A 105 1.39 8.10 4.08
CA LEU A 105 0.92 8.03 2.70
C LEU A 105 -0.35 8.87 2.48
N THR A 106 -1.29 8.81 3.43
CA THR A 106 -2.51 9.63 3.40
C THR A 106 -2.18 11.12 3.45
N ARG A 107 -1.19 11.51 4.26
CA ARG A 107 -0.72 12.90 4.31
C ARG A 107 -0.02 13.33 3.03
N ILE A 108 0.80 12.46 2.42
CA ILE A 108 1.41 12.75 1.11
C ILE A 108 0.34 12.95 0.04
N LYS A 109 -0.73 12.14 0.05
CA LYS A 109 -1.87 12.33 -0.87
C LYS A 109 -2.46 13.73 -0.78
N SER A 110 -2.52 14.33 0.41
CA SER A 110 -3.03 15.69 0.59
C SER A 110 -2.14 16.78 -0.03
N TYR A 111 -0.88 16.47 -0.34
CA TYR A 111 0.03 17.38 -1.06
C TYR A 111 -0.11 17.30 -2.58
N LEU A 112 -0.94 16.38 -3.09
CA LEU A 112 -1.21 16.16 -4.51
C LEU A 112 -2.58 16.71 -4.91
N ASP A 113 -2.90 17.91 -4.44
CA ASP A 113 -4.19 18.58 -4.61
C ASP A 113 -4.30 19.42 -5.90
N ASP A 114 -3.17 19.80 -6.49
CA ASP A 114 -3.14 20.54 -7.75
C ASP A 114 -3.83 19.76 -8.90
N PRO A 115 -4.80 20.36 -9.61
CA PRO A 115 -5.52 19.69 -10.69
C PRO A 115 -4.60 19.22 -11.83
N LEU A 116 -3.38 19.76 -11.95
CA LEU A 116 -2.37 19.30 -12.90
C LEU A 116 -2.07 17.79 -12.79
N TRP A 117 -2.15 17.21 -11.59
CA TRP A 117 -1.81 15.80 -11.38
C TRP A 117 -2.80 14.83 -12.04
N VAL A 118 -4.08 15.25 -12.14
CA VAL A 118 -5.19 14.45 -12.67
C VAL A 118 -5.59 14.91 -14.08
N GLY A 119 -5.33 16.17 -14.42
CA GLY A 119 -5.69 16.74 -15.70
C GLY A 119 -7.19 16.96 -15.87
N PRO A 120 -7.63 17.41 -17.07
CA PRO A 120 -9.03 17.66 -17.35
C PRO A 120 -9.86 16.36 -17.43
N PRO A 121 -11.19 16.46 -17.23
CA PRO A 121 -12.10 15.33 -17.41
C PRO A 121 -12.00 14.73 -18.83
N PRO A 122 -12.17 13.41 -18.96
CA PRO A 122 -12.04 12.73 -20.24
C PRO A 122 -13.18 13.04 -21.19
N ALA A 123 -12.86 13.26 -22.48
CA ALA A 123 -13.82 13.60 -23.52
C ALA A 123 -14.87 12.50 -23.76
N ASN A 124 -14.47 11.22 -23.61
CA ASN A 124 -15.37 10.07 -23.71
C ASN A 124 -16.25 9.85 -22.46
N GLY A 125 -16.08 10.68 -21.42
CA GLY A 125 -16.83 10.57 -20.17
C GLY A 125 -16.41 9.42 -19.25
N VAL A 126 -15.39 8.62 -19.62
CA VAL A 126 -14.92 7.43 -18.88
C VAL A 126 -13.49 7.62 -18.37
N MET A 127 -12.50 7.71 -19.27
CA MET A 127 -11.08 7.87 -18.94
C MET A 127 -10.27 8.36 -20.15
N ASN A 128 -9.14 9.04 -19.89
CA ASN A 128 -8.21 9.48 -20.92
C ASN A 128 -7.45 8.26 -21.48
N VAL A 129 -7.32 8.17 -22.82
CA VAL A 129 -6.74 7.00 -23.51
C VAL A 129 -5.61 7.39 -24.45
N GLU A 130 -5.71 8.52 -25.14
CA GLU A 130 -4.64 9.02 -26.02
C GLU A 130 -3.99 10.26 -25.43
N GLU A 131 -4.72 10.98 -24.58
CA GLU A 131 -4.29 12.21 -23.95
C GLU A 131 -3.19 11.94 -22.92
N CYS A 132 -2.13 12.76 -22.97
CA CYS A 132 -1.00 12.72 -22.05
C CYS A 132 -1.13 13.78 -20.95
N THR A 133 -2.30 13.84 -20.30
CA THR A 133 -2.65 14.89 -19.32
C THR A 133 -2.62 14.44 -17.86
N GLU A 134 -2.43 13.15 -17.59
CA GLU A 134 -2.33 12.59 -16.24
C GLU A 134 -0.86 12.32 -15.85
N PHE A 135 -0.54 12.37 -14.56
CA PHE A 135 0.82 12.11 -14.06
C PHE A 135 1.40 10.76 -14.53
N HIS A 136 0.61 9.69 -14.55
CA HIS A 136 1.10 8.38 -14.99
C HIS A 136 1.59 8.35 -16.45
N ARG A 137 1.11 9.27 -17.29
CA ARG A 137 1.60 9.43 -18.68
C ARG A 137 2.96 10.06 -18.73
N LEU A 138 3.19 11.11 -17.92
CA LEU A 138 4.53 11.66 -17.72
C LEU A 138 5.47 10.57 -17.19
N TRP A 139 5.03 9.79 -16.19
CA TRP A 139 5.84 8.69 -15.65
C TRP A 139 6.14 7.60 -16.69
N SER A 140 5.20 7.26 -17.57
CA SER A 140 5.41 6.33 -18.69
C SER A 140 6.49 6.85 -19.66
N ALA A 141 6.53 8.15 -19.93
CA ALA A 141 7.58 8.78 -20.74
C ALA A 141 8.94 8.76 -20.04
N LEU A 142 8.99 9.03 -18.73
CA LEU A 142 10.21 8.90 -17.94
C LEU A 142 10.69 7.44 -17.91
N GLN A 143 9.78 6.48 -17.77
CA GLN A 143 10.07 5.06 -17.85
C GLN A 143 10.68 4.65 -19.16
N PHE A 144 10.14 5.17 -20.26
CA PHE A 144 10.73 4.99 -21.57
C PHE A 144 12.19 5.42 -21.58
N VAL A 145 12.50 6.62 -21.08
CA VAL A 145 13.88 7.14 -21.03
C VAL A 145 14.81 6.23 -20.22
N TYR A 146 14.44 5.87 -18.98
CA TYR A 146 15.35 5.10 -18.12
C TYR A 146 15.41 3.60 -18.46
N CYS A 147 14.50 3.10 -19.30
CA CYS A 147 14.58 1.77 -19.89
C CYS A 147 15.54 1.67 -21.09
N ILE A 148 15.92 2.80 -21.70
CA ILE A 148 16.89 2.80 -22.80
C ILE A 148 18.23 2.23 -22.28
N PRO A 149 18.79 1.17 -22.90
CA PRO A 149 20.10 0.66 -22.55
C PRO A 149 21.19 1.71 -22.83
N VAL A 150 22.10 1.88 -21.87
CA VAL A 150 23.29 2.73 -22.01
C VAL A 150 24.51 1.91 -22.47
N GLY A 151 25.57 2.59 -22.88
CA GLY A 151 26.85 1.97 -23.25
C GLY A 151 27.53 1.25 -22.08
N GLU A 152 28.51 0.40 -22.38
CA GLU A 152 29.17 -0.46 -21.37
C GLU A 152 29.89 0.33 -20.25
N ASN A 153 30.34 1.55 -20.54
CA ASN A 153 31.06 2.41 -19.60
C ASN A 153 30.20 3.55 -19.03
N GLU A 154 28.88 3.47 -19.19
CA GLU A 154 27.95 4.48 -18.69
C GLU A 154 27.16 3.96 -17.49
N PHE A 155 26.89 4.86 -16.54
CA PHE A 155 26.07 4.52 -15.39
C PHE A 155 24.59 4.44 -15.76
N THR A 156 23.94 3.37 -15.29
CA THR A 156 22.51 3.14 -15.42
C THR A 156 21.71 3.94 -14.39
N VAL A 157 20.39 4.09 -14.61
CA VAL A 157 19.51 4.79 -13.66
C VAL A 157 19.52 4.14 -12.28
N GLU A 158 19.57 2.82 -12.24
CA GLU A 158 19.54 2.04 -11.00
C GLU A 158 20.85 2.17 -10.20
N GLN A 159 21.98 2.42 -10.88
CA GLN A 159 23.25 2.73 -10.21
C GLN A 159 23.27 4.14 -9.63
N LEU A 160 22.64 5.11 -10.30
CA LEU A 160 22.66 6.51 -9.88
C LEU A 160 21.59 6.84 -8.81
N PHE A 161 20.39 6.30 -8.98
CA PHE A 161 19.23 6.69 -8.17
C PHE A 161 18.67 5.56 -7.31
N GLY A 162 19.08 4.30 -7.54
CA GLY A 162 18.55 3.15 -6.82
C GLY A 162 17.04 2.99 -6.99
N GLU A 163 16.40 2.31 -6.02
CA GLU A 163 14.96 2.06 -6.06
C GLU A 163 14.11 3.27 -5.63
N GLY A 164 14.70 4.26 -4.93
CA GLY A 164 14.01 5.45 -4.46
C GLY A 164 13.29 6.20 -5.59
N LEU A 165 13.89 6.27 -6.78
CA LEU A 165 13.24 6.85 -7.95
C LEU A 165 11.89 6.18 -8.26
N HIS A 166 11.86 4.85 -8.28
CA HIS A 166 10.67 4.07 -8.60
C HIS A 166 9.63 4.14 -7.49
N TRP A 167 10.07 4.15 -6.23
CA TRP A 167 9.18 4.32 -5.07
C TRP A 167 8.41 5.63 -5.10
N ALA A 168 9.05 6.74 -5.48
CA ALA A 168 8.35 8.01 -5.60
C ALA A 168 7.30 8.02 -6.72
N GLY A 169 7.69 7.59 -7.93
CA GLY A 169 6.76 7.56 -9.05
C GLY A 169 5.58 6.63 -8.82
N CYS A 170 5.85 5.42 -8.29
CA CYS A 170 4.80 4.46 -7.97
C CYS A 170 3.90 4.95 -6.83
N ALA A 171 4.45 5.57 -5.78
CA ALA A 171 3.66 6.17 -4.71
C ALA A 171 2.69 7.23 -5.24
N MET A 172 3.18 8.17 -6.05
CA MET A 172 2.31 9.20 -6.64
C MET A 172 1.23 8.60 -7.54
N ILE A 173 1.57 7.63 -8.39
CA ILE A 173 0.59 6.94 -9.26
C ILE A 173 -0.52 6.27 -8.43
N VAL A 174 -0.17 5.62 -7.32
CA VAL A 174 -1.15 4.95 -6.44
C VAL A 174 -2.00 5.97 -5.70
N LEU A 175 -1.38 7.00 -5.10
CA LEU A 175 -2.10 8.01 -4.31
C LEU A 175 -3.07 8.84 -5.17
N LEU A 176 -2.75 9.04 -6.45
CA LEU A 176 -3.64 9.67 -7.45
C LEU A 176 -4.70 8.71 -8.02
N GLY A 177 -4.71 7.43 -7.64
CA GLY A 177 -5.64 6.43 -8.17
C GLY A 177 -5.45 6.13 -9.66
N GLN A 178 -4.22 6.26 -10.16
CA GLN A 178 -3.87 6.13 -11.58
C GLN A 178 -3.25 4.78 -11.95
N GLN A 179 -2.93 3.90 -10.98
CA GLN A 179 -2.21 2.64 -11.21
C GLN A 179 -2.81 1.76 -12.31
N ARG A 180 -4.13 1.48 -12.26
CA ARG A 180 -4.78 0.62 -13.26
C ARG A 180 -4.67 1.18 -14.68
N ARG A 181 -4.72 2.51 -14.83
CA ARG A 181 -4.56 3.19 -16.12
C ARG A 181 -3.11 3.15 -16.58
N PHE A 182 -2.16 3.35 -15.67
CA PHE A 182 -0.73 3.19 -15.93
C PHE A 182 -0.40 1.79 -16.47
N GLU A 183 -0.83 0.72 -15.80
CA GLU A 183 -0.53 -0.66 -16.19
C GLU A 183 -1.11 -1.01 -17.58
N ALA A 184 -2.27 -0.46 -17.91
CA ALA A 184 -2.91 -0.65 -19.20
C ALA A 184 -2.20 0.14 -20.32
N LEU A 185 -1.86 1.40 -20.06
CA LEU A 185 -1.53 2.40 -21.08
C LEU A 185 -0.05 2.80 -21.14
N ASP A 186 0.81 2.26 -20.28
CA ASP A 186 2.25 2.54 -20.32
C ASP A 186 2.89 2.09 -21.65
N PHE A 187 3.71 2.97 -22.21
CA PHE A 187 4.39 2.78 -23.48
C PHE A 187 5.36 1.60 -23.43
N CYS A 188 6.11 1.47 -22.34
CA CYS A 188 7.10 0.40 -22.20
C CYS A 188 6.42 -0.96 -22.10
N TYR A 189 5.37 -1.08 -21.29
CA TYR A 189 4.62 -2.32 -21.15
C TYR A 189 3.97 -2.72 -22.47
N HIS A 190 3.50 -1.77 -23.27
CA HIS A 190 3.01 -2.04 -24.61
C HIS A 190 4.12 -2.58 -25.55
N ILE A 191 5.29 -1.92 -25.60
CA ILE A 191 6.44 -2.38 -26.40
C ILE A 191 6.83 -3.82 -26.02
N LEU A 192 6.95 -4.11 -24.72
CA LEU A 192 7.26 -5.45 -24.23
C LEU A 192 6.21 -6.49 -24.67
N ARG A 193 4.90 -6.14 -24.62
CA ARG A 193 3.83 -7.05 -25.05
C ARG A 193 3.93 -7.36 -26.54
N VAL A 194 4.15 -6.35 -27.39
CA VAL A 194 4.27 -6.54 -28.84
C VAL A 194 5.51 -7.36 -29.20
N GLN A 195 6.67 -7.02 -28.63
CA GLN A 195 7.93 -7.72 -28.89
C GLN A 195 7.87 -9.21 -28.48
N ARG A 196 7.12 -9.54 -27.42
CA ARG A 196 6.88 -10.95 -27.02
C ARG A 196 6.07 -11.75 -28.02
N VAL A 197 5.24 -11.08 -28.83
CA VAL A 197 4.40 -11.74 -29.84
C VAL A 197 5.18 -11.94 -31.12
N ASP A 198 5.87 -10.92 -31.62
CA ASP A 198 6.57 -10.98 -32.90
C ASP A 198 8.02 -11.49 -32.81
N GLY A 199 8.61 -11.46 -31.61
CA GLY A 199 9.97 -11.93 -31.35
C GLY A 199 11.07 -11.08 -32.01
N LYS A 200 10.75 -9.89 -32.53
CA LYS A 200 11.72 -9.08 -33.27
C LYS A 200 12.84 -8.58 -32.36
N ASP A 201 14.05 -8.55 -32.93
CA ASP A 201 15.24 -7.98 -32.31
C ASP A 201 15.99 -7.15 -33.35
N GLU A 202 15.70 -5.85 -33.34
CA GLU A 202 16.23 -4.89 -34.30
C GLU A 202 16.92 -3.75 -33.56
N LEU A 203 17.80 -3.04 -34.27
CA LEU A 203 18.41 -1.81 -33.79
C LEU A 203 17.55 -0.62 -34.25
N VAL A 204 16.67 -0.13 -33.38
CA VAL A 204 15.76 0.97 -33.70
C VAL A 204 16.32 2.28 -33.17
N LYS A 205 16.70 3.20 -34.06
CA LYS A 205 17.34 4.49 -33.69
C LYS A 205 18.56 4.32 -32.76
N GLY A 206 19.36 3.27 -32.98
CA GLY A 206 20.52 2.95 -32.16
C GLY A 206 20.19 2.26 -30.83
N ILE A 207 18.92 1.96 -30.56
CA ILE A 207 18.47 1.26 -29.35
C ILE A 207 18.34 -0.23 -29.66
N PRO A 208 19.12 -1.11 -29.01
CA PRO A 208 18.97 -2.55 -29.17
C PRO A 208 17.66 -3.02 -28.53
N LEU A 209 16.69 -3.41 -29.35
CA LEU A 209 15.32 -3.70 -28.92
C LEU A 209 15.28 -4.80 -27.84
N LYS A 210 16.02 -5.90 -28.04
CA LYS A 210 16.05 -7.00 -27.05
C LYS A 210 16.53 -6.55 -25.68
N ARG A 211 17.62 -5.78 -25.62
CA ARG A 211 18.15 -5.24 -24.35
C ARG A 211 17.16 -4.27 -23.71
N MET A 212 16.46 -3.46 -24.50
CA MET A 212 15.45 -2.53 -23.98
C MET A 212 14.27 -3.28 -23.35
N VAL A 213 13.71 -4.28 -24.02
CA VAL A 213 12.56 -5.04 -23.47
C VAL A 213 12.93 -5.86 -22.23
N ASP A 214 14.16 -6.36 -22.16
CA ASP A 214 14.66 -7.04 -20.96
C ASP A 214 14.76 -6.06 -19.78
N ARG A 215 15.21 -4.82 -20.00
CA ARG A 215 15.19 -3.74 -18.99
C ARG A 215 13.77 -3.38 -18.59
N ILE A 216 12.86 -3.18 -19.56
CA ILE A 216 11.44 -2.90 -19.31
C ILE A 216 10.83 -3.97 -18.40
N ARG A 217 11.11 -5.26 -18.66
CA ARG A 217 10.57 -6.35 -17.84
C ARG A 217 11.07 -6.29 -16.40
N ARG A 218 12.33 -5.92 -16.16
CA ARG A 218 12.87 -5.75 -14.80
C ARG A 218 12.13 -4.65 -14.04
N PHE A 219 11.98 -3.47 -14.66
CA PHE A 219 11.26 -2.36 -14.04
C PHE A 219 9.75 -2.64 -13.90
N GLN A 220 9.16 -3.40 -14.81
CA GLN A 220 7.78 -3.86 -14.65
C GLN A 220 7.59 -4.71 -13.39
N VAL A 221 8.50 -5.64 -13.12
CA VAL A 221 8.46 -6.46 -11.91
C VAL A 221 8.67 -5.59 -10.67
N LEU A 222 9.64 -4.68 -10.68
CA LEU A 222 9.90 -3.75 -9.58
C LEU A 222 8.66 -2.89 -9.28
N ASN A 223 8.08 -2.22 -10.27
CA ASN A 223 6.89 -1.40 -10.08
C ASN A 223 5.72 -2.23 -9.51
N SER A 224 5.52 -3.47 -10.01
CA SER A 224 4.47 -4.36 -9.50
C SER A 224 4.65 -4.70 -8.03
N GLN A 225 5.89 -4.92 -7.59
CA GLN A 225 6.21 -5.17 -6.18
C GLN A 225 5.96 -3.93 -5.32
N ILE A 226 6.40 -2.75 -5.78
CA ILE A 226 6.18 -1.49 -5.07
C ILE A 226 4.67 -1.21 -4.94
N PHE A 227 3.91 -1.35 -6.03
CA PHE A 227 2.45 -1.22 -6.01
C PHE A 227 1.79 -2.20 -5.03
N ALA A 228 2.22 -3.46 -5.00
CA ALA A 228 1.68 -4.44 -4.06
C ALA A 228 1.91 -4.04 -2.60
N VAL A 229 3.10 -3.52 -2.28
CA VAL A 229 3.41 -3.02 -0.93
C VAL A 229 2.55 -1.81 -0.59
N LEU A 230 2.52 -0.78 -1.45
CA LEU A 230 1.74 0.44 -1.20
C LEU A 230 0.24 0.15 -1.02
N ASN A 231 -0.33 -0.70 -1.88
CA ASN A 231 -1.74 -1.08 -1.78
C ASN A 231 -2.06 -1.89 -0.51
N LYS A 232 -1.10 -2.61 0.06
CA LYS A 232 -1.30 -3.31 1.34
C LYS A 232 -1.58 -2.33 2.48
N TYR A 233 -0.86 -1.20 2.50
CA TYR A 233 -1.00 -0.18 3.54
C TYR A 233 -2.18 0.78 3.30
N LEU A 234 -2.60 0.98 2.05
CA LEU A 234 -3.72 1.88 1.74
C LEU A 234 -5.10 1.23 1.91
N LYS A 235 -5.19 -0.11 1.92
CA LYS A 235 -6.45 -0.85 2.09
C LYS A 235 -7.05 -0.76 3.49
N THR A 236 -6.25 -0.46 4.51
CA THR A 236 -6.71 -0.42 5.91
C THR A 236 -7.63 0.77 6.20
N SER A 237 -7.48 1.89 5.48
CA SER A 237 -8.30 3.10 5.66
C SER A 237 -9.70 3.01 5.05
N ASP A 238 -9.85 2.23 3.97
CA ASP A 238 -11.09 2.17 3.19
C ASP A 238 -12.21 1.35 3.87
N ALA A 239 -11.87 0.48 4.84
CA ALA A 239 -12.83 -0.44 5.45
C ALA A 239 -13.82 0.25 6.40
N ASP A 240 -13.42 1.33 7.06
CA ASP A 240 -14.19 1.95 8.15
C ASP A 240 -14.90 3.26 7.76
N SER A 241 -14.74 3.77 6.52
CA SER A 241 -15.14 5.15 6.19
C SER A 241 -16.03 5.37 4.97
N LEU A 242 -16.42 4.36 4.19
CA LEU A 242 -17.29 4.58 3.02
C LEU A 242 -18.48 3.61 2.93
N PRO A 243 -19.74 4.10 2.96
CA PRO A 243 -20.91 3.28 2.65
C PRO A 243 -20.88 2.99 1.15
N VAL A 244 -20.67 1.73 0.76
CA VAL A 244 -20.75 1.18 -0.61
C VAL A 244 -20.08 2.08 -1.66
N GLU A 245 -18.87 1.73 -2.09
CA GLU A 245 -18.15 2.41 -3.19
C GLU A 245 -19.14 2.96 -4.23
N HIS A 246 -19.27 4.29 -4.31
CA HIS A 246 -20.15 4.94 -5.28
C HIS A 246 -19.52 4.80 -6.67
N VAL A 247 -19.68 3.63 -7.26
CA VAL A 247 -19.21 3.35 -8.62
C VAL A 247 -20.03 4.18 -9.59
N ARG A 248 -19.35 4.89 -10.49
CA ARG A 248 -20.00 5.67 -11.54
C ARG A 248 -20.72 4.72 -12.51
N CYS A 249 -22.05 4.82 -12.56
CA CYS A 249 -22.89 4.08 -13.50
C CYS A 249 -23.06 4.83 -14.83
N TYR A 250 -23.19 4.09 -15.92
CA TYR A 250 -23.50 4.62 -17.26
C TYR A 250 -24.91 4.18 -17.67
N PRO A 251 -25.78 5.11 -18.12
CA PRO A 251 -27.12 4.74 -18.54
C PRO A 251 -27.08 3.93 -19.84
N PRO A 252 -27.99 2.95 -20.03
CA PRO A 252 -28.13 2.25 -21.31
C PRO A 252 -28.67 3.21 -22.39
N PRO A 253 -28.52 2.87 -23.69
CA PRO A 253 -29.12 3.62 -24.77
C PRO A 253 -30.63 3.77 -24.56
N ILE A 254 -31.14 5.01 -24.69
CA ILE A 254 -32.56 5.31 -24.51
C ILE A 254 -33.22 5.39 -25.89
N HIS A 255 -34.34 4.70 -26.05
CA HIS A 255 -35.15 4.79 -27.26
C HIS A 255 -35.78 6.19 -27.38
N GLN A 256 -35.76 6.79 -28.58
CA GLN A 256 -36.15 8.19 -28.82
C GLN A 256 -37.57 8.52 -28.33
N SER A 257 -38.49 7.56 -28.37
CA SER A 257 -39.87 7.72 -27.87
C SER A 257 -39.97 8.00 -26.36
N LEU A 258 -38.96 7.60 -25.59
CA LEU A 258 -38.92 7.76 -24.13
C LEU A 258 -38.00 8.92 -23.70
N ALA A 259 -37.23 9.49 -24.63
CA ALA A 259 -36.27 10.56 -24.34
C ALA A 259 -36.97 11.89 -24.01
N ALA A 260 -38.16 12.14 -24.57
CA ALA A 260 -38.92 13.37 -24.35
C ALA A 260 -39.60 13.47 -22.97
N SER A 261 -39.72 12.36 -22.24
CA SER A 261 -40.50 12.28 -20.99
C SER A 261 -39.68 12.19 -19.71
N ARG A 262 -38.34 12.30 -19.77
CA ARG A 262 -37.47 12.13 -18.60
C ARG A 262 -36.86 13.46 -18.13
N PRO A 263 -36.81 13.74 -16.81
CA PRO A 263 -36.01 14.84 -16.26
C PRO A 263 -34.51 14.61 -16.52
N PRO A 264 -33.65 15.65 -16.44
CA PRO A 264 -32.22 15.53 -16.70
C PRO A 264 -31.56 14.46 -15.81
N PRO A 265 -30.41 13.88 -16.24
CA PRO A 265 -29.86 12.69 -15.62
C PRO A 265 -29.37 12.98 -14.20
N GLY A 266 -30.20 12.66 -13.21
CA GLY A 266 -29.76 12.43 -11.84
C GLY A 266 -29.03 11.09 -11.75
N THR A 267 -27.98 11.05 -10.95
CA THR A 267 -27.21 9.83 -10.61
C THR A 267 -28.16 8.68 -10.28
N ILE A 268 -28.18 7.64 -11.11
CA ILE A 268 -29.00 6.45 -10.86
C ILE A 268 -28.31 5.65 -9.76
N TYR A 269 -28.84 5.73 -8.54
CA TYR A 269 -28.44 4.86 -7.42
C TYR A 269 -29.01 3.46 -7.64
N MET A 270 -28.19 2.41 -7.57
CA MET A 270 -28.72 1.07 -7.29
C MET A 270 -29.21 1.07 -5.84
N ARG A 271 -30.54 1.09 -5.64
CA ARG A 271 -31.11 0.70 -4.35
C ARG A 271 -31.02 -0.81 -4.21
N ALA A 272 -30.57 -1.29 -3.04
CA ALA A 272 -30.50 -2.70 -2.69
C ALA A 272 -31.87 -3.42 -2.68
N ASP A 273 -32.98 -2.69 -2.77
CA ASP A 273 -34.34 -3.22 -2.67
C ASP A 273 -34.83 -3.99 -3.92
N ALA A 274 -34.02 -4.12 -4.97
CA ALA A 274 -34.41 -4.79 -6.21
C ALA A 274 -34.09 -6.29 -6.27
N VAL A 275 -33.55 -6.90 -5.20
CA VAL A 275 -33.13 -8.32 -5.18
C VAL A 275 -34.16 -9.25 -4.51
N LEU A 276 -35.33 -8.76 -4.09
CA LEU A 276 -36.40 -9.62 -3.56
C LEU A 276 -37.68 -9.49 -4.38
N LYS A 277 -37.75 -10.22 -5.49
CA LYS A 277 -38.96 -10.87 -6.00
C LYS A 277 -38.61 -12.17 -6.69
#